data_AF-A0A6J7MYW8-F1
#
_entry.id   AF-A0A6J7MYW8-F1
#
_cell.length_a   1.000
_cell.length_b   1.000
_cell.length_c   1.000
_cell.angle_alpha   90.00
_cell.angle_beta   90.00
_cell.angle_gamma   90.00
#
_symmetry.space_group_name_H-M   'P 1'
#
loop_
_entity.id
_entity.type
_entity.pdbx_description
1 polymer ?
#
loop_
_entity_poly.entity_id
_entity_poly.type
_entity_poly.pdbx_seq_one_letter_code
_entity_poly.pdbx_strand_id
1 'polypeptide(L)' 'MPGISLRTVYQTLNDPAEMGSLNPLDLGTGASRFDPNVGDHYHLVRLDCAAVRDVHVASAQQLTPDGGAAGF' A
#
# COMPACT_ATOMS: atom_id res chain seq x y z
N MET A 1 -3.08 27.97 -6.91
CA MET A 1 -2.07 26.91 -6.77
C MET A 1 -1.84 26.30 -8.14
N PRO A 2 -0.59 26.12 -8.63
CA PRO A 2 -0.37 25.51 -9.92
C PRO A 2 -0.69 24.01 -9.81
N GLY A 3 -1.57 23.53 -10.69
CA GLY A 3 -1.95 22.12 -10.74
C GLY A 3 -0.91 21.32 -11.51
N ILE A 4 -0.26 20.36 -10.85
CA ILE A 4 0.50 19.32 -11.56
C ILE A 4 -0.50 18.33 -12.19
N SER A 5 -0.18 17.80 -13.37
CA SER A 5 -1.06 16.83 -14.04
C SER A 5 -0.93 15.44 -13.41
N LEU A 6 -1.98 14.62 -13.50
CA LEU A 6 -1.90 13.20 -13.09
C LEU A 6 -0.80 12.45 -13.85
N ARG A 7 -0.61 12.73 -15.14
CA ARG A 7 0.48 12.15 -15.93
C ARG A 7 1.84 12.46 -15.30
N THR A 8 2.05 13.70 -14.87
CA THR A 8 3.29 14.10 -14.20
C THR A 8 3.49 13.35 -12.89
N VAL A 9 2.43 13.21 -12.08
CA VAL A 9 2.48 12.44 -10.82
C VAL A 9 2.88 10.99 -11.07
N TYR A 10 2.20 10.29 -12.00
CA TYR A 10 2.51 8.89 -12.29
C TYR A 10 3.91 8.70 -12.89
N GLN A 11 4.37 9.60 -13.77
CA GLN A 11 5.73 9.52 -14.30
C GLN A 11 6.77 9.59 -13.18
N THR A 12 6.63 10.56 -12.26
CA THR A 12 7.57 10.74 -11.15
C THR A 12 7.54 9.60 -10.13
N LEU A 13 6.45 8.81 -10.05
CA LEU A 13 6.35 7.65 -9.15
C LEU A 13 6.84 6.35 -9.81
N ASN A 14 6.73 6.23 -11.14
CA ASN A 14 7.20 5.05 -11.86
C ASN A 14 8.72 4.91 -11.82
N ASP A 15 9.47 6.00 -12.03
CA ASP A 15 10.94 5.97 -12.01
C ASP A 15 11.52 5.38 -10.69
N PRO A 16 11.13 5.85 -9.48
CA PRO A 16 11.59 5.24 -8.23
C PRO A 16 11.00 3.84 -7.97
N ALA A 17 9.84 3.49 -8.53
CA ALA A 17 9.31 2.13 -8.45
C ALA A 17 10.16 1.14 -9.27
N GLU A 18 10.59 1.53 -10.48
CA GLU A 18 11.51 0.73 -11.30
C GLU A 18 12.88 0.54 -10.62
N MET A 19 13.34 1.54 -9.87
CA MET A 19 14.58 1.46 -9.08
C MET A 19 14.42 0.69 -7.75
N GLY A 20 13.22 0.20 -7.41
CA GLY A 20 12.95 -0.50 -6.17
C GLY A 20 12.97 0.38 -4.92
N SER A 21 12.87 1.70 -5.08
CA SER A 21 12.73 2.66 -3.96
C SER A 21 11.27 2.90 -3.57
N LEU A 22 10.32 2.43 -4.38
CA LEU A 22 8.90 2.32 -4.08
C LEU A 22 8.40 0.94 -4.51
N ASN A 23 7.41 0.42 -3.81
CA ASN A 23 6.73 -0.80 -4.20
C ASN A 23 5.37 -0.47 -4.84
N PRO A 24 5.11 -0.83 -6.11
CA PRO A 24 3.76 -0.75 -6.66
C PRO A 24 2.86 -1.73 -5.89
N LEU A 25 1.73 -1.23 -5.43
CA LEU A 25 0.78 -1.97 -4.60
C LEU A 25 -0.54 -2.13 -5.35
N ASP A 26 -0.89 -3.39 -5.66
CA ASP A 26 -2.20 -3.75 -6.19
C ASP A 26 -3.06 -4.33 -5.06
N LEU A 27 -4.15 -3.63 -4.74
CA LEU A 27 -5.12 -4.02 -3.73
C LEU A 27 -6.42 -4.56 -4.33
N GLY A 28 -6.49 -4.76 -5.64
CA GLY A 28 -7.73 -5.15 -6.34
C GLY A 28 -8.80 -4.05 -6.37
N THR A 29 -8.46 -2.82 -6.00
CA THR A 29 -9.38 -1.66 -5.97
C THR A 29 -9.37 -0.83 -7.25
N GLY A 30 -8.55 -1.22 -8.24
CA GLY A 30 -8.41 -0.55 -9.53
C GLY A 30 -7.59 0.74 -9.52
N ALA A 31 -7.19 1.24 -8.34
CA ALA A 31 -6.31 2.39 -8.21
C ALA A 31 -4.84 1.95 -8.05
N SER A 32 -3.93 2.50 -8.85
CA SER A 32 -2.49 2.35 -8.62
C SER A 32 -2.09 3.03 -7.32
N ARG A 33 -1.47 2.26 -6.43
CA ARG A 33 -0.85 2.74 -5.20
C ARG A 33 0.63 2.44 -5.22
N PHE A 34 1.40 3.26 -4.50
CA PHE A 34 2.83 3.07 -4.32
C PHE A 34 3.10 3.10 -2.82
N ASP A 35 3.81 2.10 -2.35
CA ASP A 35 4.22 1.94 -0.98
C ASP A 35 5.68 2.40 -0.83
N PRO A 36 5.94 3.44 -0.01
CA PRO A 36 7.30 3.90 0.26
C PRO A 36 8.07 3.00 1.23
N ASN A 37 7.39 2.07 1.93
CA ASN A 37 8.04 1.11 2.80
C ASN A 37 8.56 -0.08 1.97
N VAL A 38 9.83 -0.02 1.58
CA VAL A 38 10.47 -1.11 0.82
C VAL A 38 10.96 -2.27 1.69
N GLY A 39 10.76 -2.19 3.01
CA GLY A 39 11.13 -3.25 3.95
C GLY A 39 10.15 -4.44 3.95
N ASP A 40 10.52 -5.51 4.63
CA ASP A 40 9.65 -6.68 4.79
C ASP A 40 8.50 -6.37 5.78
N HIS A 41 7.28 -6.42 5.27
CA HIS A 41 6.05 -6.18 6.01
C HIS A 41 4.83 -6.70 5.23
N TYR A 42 3.67 -6.74 5.88
CA TYR A 42 2.40 -7.13 5.26
C TYR A 42 1.40 -5.98 5.29
N HIS A 43 0.48 -5.96 4.33
CA HIS A 43 -0.63 -5.00 4.28
C HIS A 43 -1.95 -5.65 4.72
N LEU A 44 -2.59 -5.07 5.73
CA LEU A 44 -3.99 -5.35 6.05
C LEU A 44 -4.88 -4.40 5.25
N VAL A 45 -5.85 -4.95 4.54
CA VAL A 45 -6.76 -4.19 3.68
C VAL A 45 -8.19 -4.37 4.17
N ARG A 46 -8.82 -3.27 4.55
CA ARG A 46 -10.23 -3.29 4.96
C ARG A 46 -11.13 -3.41 3.73
N LEU A 47 -12.05 -4.37 3.74
CA LEU A 47 -12.86 -4.71 2.56
C LEU A 47 -14.00 -3.71 2.26
N ASP A 48 -14.45 -2.94 3.25
CA ASP A 48 -15.56 -1.99 3.14
C ASP A 48 -15.13 -0.58 2.68
N CYS A 49 -13.90 -0.16 2.99
CA CYS A 49 -13.41 1.19 2.69
C CYS A 49 -12.02 1.24 2.05
N ALA A 50 -11.38 0.09 1.80
CA ALA A 50 -10.03 -0.02 1.24
C ALA A 50 -8.96 0.74 2.05
N ALA A 51 -9.17 0.87 3.36
CA ALA A 51 -8.14 1.36 4.27
C ALA A 51 -7.01 0.32 4.37
N VAL A 52 -5.77 0.80 4.34
CA VAL A 52 -4.58 -0.04 4.32
C VAL A 52 -3.77 0.24 5.57
N ARG A 53 -3.24 -0.80 6.20
CA ARG A 53 -2.35 -0.67 7.35
C ARG A 53 -1.19 -1.66 7.27
N ASP A 54 0.01 -1.15 7.52
CA ASP A 54 1.21 -1.97 7.56
C ASP A 54 1.30 -2.72 8.89
N VAL A 55 1.65 -3.99 8.82
CA VAL A 55 1.94 -4.83 9.98
C VAL A 55 3.28 -5.53 9.81
N HIS A 56 4.07 -5.48 10.87
CA HIS A 56 5.38 -6.13 10.94
C HIS A 56 5.24 -7.36 11.83
N VAL A 57 5.27 -8.54 11.22
CA VAL A 57 5.20 -9.82 11.92
C VAL A 57 6.31 -10.74 11.42
N ALA A 58 6.82 -11.60 12.30
CA ALA A 58 7.88 -12.54 11.93
C ALA A 58 7.41 -13.60 10.92
N SER A 59 6.09 -13.88 10.87
CA SER A 59 5.49 -14.71 9.84
C SER A 59 4.01 -14.38 9.66
N ALA A 60 3.49 -14.59 8.43
CA ALA A 60 2.08 -14.43 8.13
C ALA A 60 1.17 -15.34 8.99
N GLN A 61 1.68 -16.45 9.53
CA GLN A 61 0.92 -17.33 10.43
C GLN A 61 0.60 -16.67 11.78
N GLN A 62 1.33 -15.62 12.13
CA GLN A 62 1.10 -14.82 13.33
C GLN A 62 0.01 -13.75 13.13
N LEU A 63 -0.44 -13.54 11.88
CA LEU A 63 -1.59 -12.69 11.57
C LEU A 63 -2.85 -13.45 11.99
N THR A 64 -3.41 -13.07 13.12
CA THR A 64 -4.73 -13.51 13.55
C THR A 64 -5.74 -12.43 13.13
N PRO A 65 -6.73 -12.76 12.28
CA PRO A 65 -7.82 -11.85 12.00
C PRO A 65 -8.68 -11.78 13.27
N ASP A 66 -8.41 -10.81 14.14
CA ASP A 66 -9.27 -10.52 15.28
C ASP A 66 -10.61 -10.02 14.72
N GLY A 67 -11.60 -10.91 14.66
CA GLY A 67 -12.96 -10.62 14.18
C GLY A 67 -13.75 -9.65 15.08
N GLY A 68 -13.10 -8.86 15.93
CA GLY A 68 -13.76 -7.98 16.88
C GLY A 68 -12.88 -6.85 17.42
N ALA A 69 -13.40 -5.62 17.30
CA ALA A 69 -13.06 -4.43 18.09
C ALA A 69 -11.79 -3.62 17.76
N ALA A 70 -11.09 -3.87 16.65
CA ALA A 70 -10.06 -2.94 16.16
C ALA A 70 -10.33 -2.38 14.76
N GLY A 71 -11.55 -2.50 14.22
CA GLY A 71 -11.99 -1.81 13.01
C GLY A 71 -10.98 -1.87 11.85
N PHE A 72 -10.35 -3.00 11.60
CA PHE A 72 -9.52 -3.28 10.43
C PHE A 72 -9.62 -4.76 10.12
#